data_AF-A0A3G6IZQ8-F1
#
_entry.id   AF-A0A3G6IZQ8-F1
#
_cell.length_a   1.000
_cell.length_b   1.000
_cell.length_c   1.000
_cell.angle_alpha   90.00
_cell.angle_beta   90.00
_cell.angle_gamma   90.00
#
_symmetry.space_group_name_H-M   'P 1'
#
loop_
_entity.id
_entity.type
_entity.pdbx_description
1 polymer ?
#
loop_
_entity_poly.entity_id
_entity_poly.type
_entity_poly.pdbx_seq_one_letter_code
_entity_poly.pdbx_strand_id
1 'polypeptide(L)'
;MFRRILASALGFARKALCARRGSISIEAAIASSALLIFAAGLGAALVTIGAYIQAIDIAGAAARAHAIGQHYQPPRGSVSVEEASGLMVAKASVPAPFGTMRAEARFVPEGASG
;
A
#
# COMPACT_ATOMS: atom_id res chain seq x y z
N MET A 1 2.78 67.93 -0.93
CA MET A 1 2.78 66.88 0.11
C MET A 1 1.83 65.72 -0.23
N PHE A 2 0.60 66.00 -0.67
CA PHE A 2 -0.45 65.00 -0.98
C PHE A 2 -0.08 63.92 -2.01
N ARG A 3 0.68 64.26 -3.07
CA ARG A 3 1.11 63.32 -4.11
C ARG A 3 2.03 62.18 -3.61
N ARG A 4 2.84 62.40 -2.57
CA ARG A 4 3.73 61.36 -2.02
C ARG A 4 2.97 60.32 -1.20
N ILE A 5 1.89 60.73 -0.52
CA ILE A 5 1.02 59.85 0.27
C ILE A 5 0.20 58.96 -0.66
N LEU A 6 -0.34 59.52 -1.74
CA LEU A 6 -1.10 58.75 -2.73
C LEU A 6 -0.21 57.73 -3.45
N ALA A 7 1.04 58.09 -3.78
CA ALA A 7 1.99 57.18 -4.42
C ALA A 7 2.42 56.02 -3.49
N SER A 8 2.61 56.26 -2.19
CA SER A 8 2.96 55.19 -1.25
C SER A 8 1.79 54.24 -1.00
N ALA A 9 0.56 54.76 -0.90
CA ALA A 9 -0.65 53.96 -0.75
C ALA A 9 -0.89 53.06 -1.98
N LEU A 10 -0.68 53.58 -3.19
CA LEU A 10 -0.78 52.79 -4.43
C LEU A 10 0.29 51.70 -4.51
N GLY A 11 1.51 52.01 -4.07
CA GLY A 11 2.62 51.03 -4.00
C GLY A 11 2.34 49.91 -3.01
N PHE A 12 1.74 50.23 -1.86
CA PHE A 12 1.32 49.25 -0.85
C PHE A 12 0.18 48.36 -1.36
N ALA A 13 -0.85 48.96 -1.97
CA ALA A 13 -1.97 48.22 -2.55
C ALA A 13 -1.52 47.26 -3.68
N ARG A 14 -0.62 47.70 -4.56
CA ARG A 14 -0.04 46.83 -5.60
C ARG A 14 0.75 45.66 -5.02
N LYS A 15 1.58 45.89 -3.99
CA LYS A 15 2.32 44.82 -3.31
C LYS A 15 1.36 43.81 -2.65
N ALA A 16 0.31 44.28 -1.98
CA ALA A 16 -0.69 43.43 -1.36
C ALA A 16 -1.46 42.58 -2.39
N LEU A 17 -1.84 43.15 -3.54
CA LEU A 17 -2.52 42.43 -4.63
C LEU A 17 -1.61 41.38 -5.28
N CYS A 18 -0.32 41.68 -5.48
CA CYS A 18 0.65 40.72 -6.02
C CYS A 18 0.90 39.56 -5.04
N ALA A 19 0.99 39.86 -3.74
CA ALA A 19 1.12 38.85 -2.68
C ALA A 19 -0.08 37.89 -2.62
N ARG A 20 -1.31 38.42 -2.73
CA ARG A 20 -2.55 37.61 -2.68
C ARG A 20 -2.71 36.65 -3.86
N ARG A 21 -2.14 36.98 -5.03
CA ARG A 21 -2.17 36.13 -6.23
C ARG A 21 -1.14 34.99 -6.17
N GLY A 22 0.00 35.20 -5.51
CA GLY A 22 0.97 34.13 -5.23
C GLY A 22 0.50 33.13 -4.17
N SER A 23 -0.22 33.61 -3.15
CA SER A 23 -0.72 32.78 -2.03
C SER A 23 -1.70 31.67 -2.49
N ILE A 24 -2.69 32.02 -3.31
CA ILE A 24 -3.70 31.06 -3.82
C ILE A 24 -3.07 29.92 -4.65
N SER A 25 -1.98 30.18 -5.39
CA SER A 25 -1.32 29.14 -6.18
C SER A 25 -0.51 28.16 -5.33
N ILE A 26 0.15 28.65 -4.28
CA ILE A 26 0.95 27.81 -3.38
C ILE A 26 0.05 26.96 -2.50
N GLU A 27 -1.01 27.56 -1.94
CA GLU A 27 -2.03 26.85 -1.16
C GLU A 27 -2.72 25.76 -1.99
N ALA A 28 -3.11 26.08 -3.22
CA ALA A 28 -3.69 25.10 -4.15
C ALA A 28 -2.68 24.00 -4.52
N ALA A 29 -1.41 24.33 -4.73
CA ALA A 29 -0.36 23.34 -5.03
C ALA A 29 -0.11 22.40 -3.84
N ILE A 30 -0.08 22.92 -2.62
CA ILE A 30 0.08 22.11 -1.40
C ILE A 30 -1.16 21.24 -1.18
N ALA A 31 -2.37 21.80 -1.29
CA ALA A 31 -3.61 21.05 -1.13
C ALA A 31 -3.74 19.93 -2.17
N SER A 32 -3.45 20.20 -3.44
CA SER A 32 -3.45 19.19 -4.50
C SER A 32 -2.36 18.13 -4.30
N SER A 33 -1.15 18.53 -3.91
CA SER A 33 -0.07 17.58 -3.61
C SER A 33 -0.43 16.65 -2.46
N ALA A 34 -1.00 17.18 -1.38
CA ALA A 34 -1.46 16.39 -0.24
C ALA A 34 -2.53 15.37 -0.67
N LEU A 35 -3.49 15.81 -1.49
CA LEU A 35 -4.54 14.93 -2.01
C LEU A 35 -3.98 13.83 -2.93
N LEU A 36 -3.03 14.15 -3.79
CA LEU A 36 -2.38 13.17 -4.67
C LEU A 36 -1.58 12.13 -3.87
N ILE A 37 -0.82 12.56 -2.87
CA ILE A 37 -0.09 11.65 -1.97
C ILE A 37 -1.07 10.73 -1.24
N PHE A 38 -2.18 11.29 -0.74
CA PHE A 38 -3.21 10.51 -0.08
C PHE A 38 -3.86 9.49 -1.03
N ALA A 39 -4.22 9.91 -2.25
CA ALA A 39 -4.80 9.03 -3.27
C ALA A 39 -3.83 7.89 -3.67
N ALA A 40 -2.55 8.20 -3.84
CA ALA A 40 -1.52 7.19 -4.08
C ALA A 40 -1.40 6.22 -2.89
N GLY A 41 -1.47 6.74 -1.66
CA GLY A 41 -1.51 5.94 -0.43
C GLY A 41 -2.69 4.98 -0.37
N LEU A 42 -3.89 5.42 -0.77
CA LEU A 42 -5.08 4.55 -0.88
C LEU A 42 -4.87 3.44 -1.90
N GLY A 43 -4.30 3.75 -3.07
CA GLY A 43 -3.96 2.74 -4.07
C GLY A 43 -2.99 1.70 -3.53
N ALA A 44 -1.92 2.14 -2.85
CA ALA A 44 -0.96 1.26 -2.20
C ALA A 44 -1.61 0.37 -1.12
N ALA A 45 -2.59 0.91 -0.37
CA ALA A 45 -3.31 0.18 0.66
C ALA A 45 -4.16 -0.94 0.05
N LEU A 46 -4.90 -0.65 -1.01
CA LEU A 46 -5.69 -1.65 -1.73
C LEU A 46 -4.83 -2.76 -2.32
N VAL A 47 -3.70 -2.42 -2.94
CA VAL A 47 -2.75 -3.41 -3.45
C VAL A 47 -2.20 -4.28 -2.33
N THR A 48 -1.98 -3.71 -1.14
CA THR A 48 -1.52 -4.46 0.04
C THR A 48 -2.56 -5.46 0.52
N ILE A 49 -3.84 -5.06 0.59
CA ILE A 49 -4.94 -6.00 0.90
C ILE A 49 -5.01 -7.10 -0.17
N GLY A 50 -4.86 -6.76 -1.45
CA GLY A 50 -4.80 -7.72 -2.55
C GLY A 50 -3.68 -8.75 -2.38
N ALA A 51 -2.48 -8.30 -1.97
CA ALA A 51 -1.35 -9.19 -1.69
C ALA A 51 -1.62 -10.14 -0.51
N TYR A 52 -2.37 -9.69 0.50
CA TYR A 52 -2.78 -10.55 1.62
C TYR A 52 -3.76 -11.64 1.17
N ILE A 53 -4.76 -11.29 0.35
CA ILE A 53 -5.69 -12.26 -0.24
C ILE A 53 -4.93 -13.29 -1.10
N GLN A 54 -3.96 -12.82 -1.91
CA GLN A 54 -3.08 -13.70 -2.68
C GLN A 54 -2.27 -14.65 -1.78
N ALA A 55 -1.76 -14.18 -0.64
CA ALA A 55 -1.05 -15.05 0.30
C ALA A 55 -1.97 -16.16 0.85
N ILE A 56 -3.24 -15.85 1.16
CA ILE A 56 -4.22 -16.85 1.62
C ILE A 56 -4.48 -17.90 0.54
N ASP A 57 -4.72 -17.47 -0.69
CA ASP A 57 -4.95 -18.37 -1.83
C ASP A 57 -3.74 -19.28 -2.09
N ILE A 58 -2.53 -18.71 -2.12
CA ILE A 58 -1.27 -19.44 -2.28
C ILE A 58 -1.07 -20.46 -1.16
N ALA A 59 -1.30 -20.09 0.10
CA ALA A 59 -1.16 -21.01 1.23
C ALA A 59 -2.14 -22.18 1.12
N GLY A 60 -3.40 -21.92 0.78
CA GLY A 60 -4.41 -22.95 0.58
C GLY A 60 -4.12 -23.87 -0.60
N ALA A 61 -3.71 -23.30 -1.73
CA ALA A 61 -3.34 -24.06 -2.93
C ALA A 61 -2.10 -24.93 -2.68
N ALA A 62 -1.09 -24.40 -1.99
CA ALA A 62 0.11 -25.14 -1.61
C ALA A 62 -0.19 -26.26 -0.61
N ALA A 63 -1.05 -26.01 0.39
CA ALA A 63 -1.49 -27.04 1.32
C ALA A 63 -2.17 -28.21 0.57
N ARG A 64 -3.11 -27.90 -0.33
CA ARG A 64 -3.79 -28.91 -1.13
C ARG A 64 -2.81 -29.69 -2.02
N ALA A 65 -1.93 -28.99 -2.74
CA ALA A 65 -0.95 -29.63 -3.62
C ALA A 65 -0.01 -30.55 -2.83
N HIS A 66 0.46 -30.09 -1.67
CA HIS A 66 1.35 -30.87 -0.82
C HIS A 66 0.64 -32.08 -0.21
N ALA A 67 -0.64 -31.96 0.16
CA ALA A 67 -1.43 -33.08 0.67
C ALA A 67 -1.51 -34.26 -0.33
N ILE A 68 -1.53 -33.98 -1.63
CA ILE A 68 -1.56 -34.97 -2.71
C ILE A 68 -0.17 -35.25 -3.32
N GLY A 69 0.91 -34.80 -2.68
CA GLY A 69 2.29 -35.03 -3.13
C GLY A 69 2.70 -34.28 -4.40
N GLN A 70 1.99 -33.22 -4.77
CA GLN A 70 2.33 -32.38 -5.93
C GLN A 70 3.16 -31.16 -5.54
N HIS A 71 4.09 -30.79 -6.43
CA HIS A 71 4.85 -29.55 -6.31
C HIS A 71 4.01 -28.35 -6.72
N TYR A 72 3.99 -27.30 -5.89
CA TYR A 72 3.29 -26.05 -6.18
C TYR A 72 4.28 -24.89 -6.24
N GLN A 73 4.26 -24.15 -7.36
CA GLN A 73 5.05 -22.94 -7.55
C GLN A 73 4.12 -21.72 -7.54
N PRO A 74 4.27 -20.77 -6.60
CA PRO A 74 3.43 -19.59 -6.57
C PRO A 74 3.75 -18.66 -7.75
N PRO A 75 2.74 -18.02 -8.36
CA PRO A 75 2.96 -17.06 -9.44
C PRO A 75 3.64 -15.77 -8.97
N ARG A 76 3.55 -15.47 -7.66
CA ARG A 76 4.19 -14.31 -7.03
C ARG A 76 4.52 -14.63 -5.57
N GLY A 77 5.66 -14.13 -5.09
CA GLY A 77 6.08 -14.33 -3.72
C GLY A 77 6.76 -15.68 -3.50
N SER A 78 6.69 -16.19 -2.27
CA SER A 78 7.26 -17.48 -1.87
C SER A 78 6.29 -18.27 -1.01
N VAL A 79 6.50 -19.58 -0.99
CA VAL A 79 5.76 -20.52 -0.14
C VAL A 79 6.73 -21.53 0.46
N SER A 80 6.54 -21.85 1.74
CA SER A 80 7.23 -22.95 2.43
C SER A 80 6.21 -23.85 3.10
N VAL A 81 6.48 -25.15 3.15
CA VAL A 81 5.66 -26.12 3.89
C VAL A 81 6.54 -26.77 4.93
N GLU A 82 6.08 -26.75 6.18
CA GLU A 82 6.81 -27.25 7.35
C GLU A 82 5.88 -28.15 8.17
N GLU A 83 6.44 -29.20 8.77
CA GLU A 83 5.73 -30.04 9.73
C GLU A 83 5.79 -29.40 11.13
N ALA A 84 4.64 -29.26 11.78
CA ALA A 84 4.52 -28.77 13.15
C ALA A 84 3.47 -29.56 13.93
N SER A 85 3.90 -30.28 14.96
CA SER A 85 3.03 -31.00 15.91
C SER A 85 2.07 -32.01 15.26
N GLY A 86 2.55 -32.77 14.26
CA GLY A 86 1.73 -33.76 13.54
C GLY A 86 0.78 -33.16 12.50
N LEU A 87 0.87 -31.85 12.25
CA LEU A 87 0.16 -31.14 11.18
C LEU A 87 1.17 -30.52 10.22
N MET A 88 0.81 -30.45 8.94
CA MET A 88 1.58 -29.72 7.95
C MET A 88 1.10 -28.28 7.89
N VAL A 89 2.02 -27.33 7.79
CA VAL A 89 1.74 -25.89 7.75
C VAL A 89 2.36 -25.30 6.50
N ALA A 90 1.51 -24.89 5.55
CA ALA A 90 1.92 -24.14 4.38
C ALA A 90 1.90 -22.63 4.68
N LYS A 91 3.05 -21.96 4.59
CA LYS A 91 3.24 -20.52 4.83
C LYS A 91 3.52 -19.81 3.51
N ALA A 92 2.68 -18.84 3.16
CA ALA A 92 2.85 -18.00 1.98
C ALA A 92 3.33 -16.60 2.36
N SER A 93 4.17 -16.00 1.51
CA SER A 93 4.65 -14.63 1.66
C SER A 93 4.60 -13.88 0.33
N VAL A 94 3.87 -12.77 0.27
CA VAL A 94 3.70 -11.94 -0.94
C VAL A 94 4.16 -10.50 -0.68
N PRO A 95 5.16 -9.99 -1.42
CA PRO A 95 5.61 -8.61 -1.30
C PRO A 95 4.52 -7.60 -1.74
N ALA A 96 4.33 -6.56 -0.94
CA ALA A 96 3.35 -5.49 -1.13
C ALA A 96 3.99 -4.10 -0.96
N PRO A 97 3.31 -3.02 -1.40
CA PRO A 97 3.76 -1.65 -1.15
C PRO A 97 4.02 -1.35 0.32
N PHE A 98 3.18 -1.89 1.21
CA PHE A 98 3.33 -1.76 2.66
C PHE A 98 3.78 -3.08 3.31
N GLY A 99 5.01 -3.50 2.99
CA GLY A 99 5.65 -4.66 3.61
C GLY A 99 5.36 -5.99 2.91
N THR A 100 5.54 -7.11 3.62
CA THR A 100 5.27 -8.45 3.08
C THR A 100 4.06 -9.04 3.76
N MET A 101 3.05 -9.39 2.98
CA MET A 101 1.84 -10.03 3.48
C MET A 101 2.06 -11.52 3.63
N ARG A 102 1.60 -12.10 4.73
CA ARG A 102 1.81 -13.50 5.07
C ARG A 102 0.51 -14.17 5.46
N ALA A 103 0.35 -15.43 5.08
CA ALA A 103 -0.77 -16.27 5.49
C ALA A 103 -0.29 -17.71 5.69
N GLU A 104 -1.00 -18.46 6.52
CA GLU A 104 -0.71 -19.87 6.77
C GLU A 104 -1.97 -20.74 6.61
N ALA A 105 -1.79 -21.95 6.09
CA ALA A 105 -2.83 -22.97 6.01
C ALA A 105 -2.31 -24.24 6.67
N ARG A 106 -3.09 -24.79 7.60
CA ARG A 106 -2.76 -26.03 8.33
C ARG A 106 -3.58 -27.18 7.77
N PHE A 107 -2.94 -28.31 7.50
CA PHE A 107 -3.59 -29.49 6.91
C PHE A 107 -2.96 -30.79 7.40
N VAL A 108 -3.69 -31.89 7.19
CA VAL A 108 -3.23 -33.26 7.44
C VAL A 108 -2.84 -33.87 6.09
N PRO A 109 -1.65 -34.49 5.96
CA PRO A 109 -1.27 -35.15 4.71
C PRO A 109 -2.16 -36.37 4.46
N GLU A 110 -2.49 -36.63 3.20
CA GLU A 110 -3.26 -37.83 2.82
C GLU A 110 -2.40 -39.07 3.12
N GLY A 111 -2.69 -39.76 4.23
CA GLY A 111 -1.90 -40.88 4.74
C GLY A 111 -1.54 -40.83 6.23
N ALA A 112 -1.82 -39.73 6.93
CA ALA A 112 -1.70 -39.69 8.39
C ALA A 112 -2.87 -40.48 9.03
N SER A 113 -2.64 -41.78 9.26
CA SER A 113 -3.53 -42.65 10.02
C SER A 113 -3.63 -42.17 11.47
N GLY A 114 -4.78 -41.61 11.84
CA GLY A 114 -5.28 -41.61 13.21
C GLY A 114 -6.11 -42.86 13.47
#